data_AF-K9QGS5-F1
#
_entry.id   AF-K9QGS5-F1
#
_cell.length_a   1.000
_cell.length_b   1.000
_cell.length_c   1.000
_cell.angle_alpha   90.00
_cell.angle_beta   90.00
_cell.angle_gamma   90.00
#
_symmetry.space_group_name_H-M   'P 1'
#
loop_
_entity.id
_entity.type
_entity.pdbx_description
1 polymer ?
#
loop_
_entity_poly.entity_id
_entity_poly.type
_entity_poly.pdbx_seq_one_letter_code
_entity_poly.pdbx_strand_id
1 'polypeptide(L)'
;MSNQSNRVSEFFDSDASETSNFLWQYVKSLSPETVSQLSHPTSPEVFQVMERNIMGLLGNLPPEHFNTTITTSRESLGRLLASAMISGYFLRNAEQRMDFEIALQGTETNHQDI
;
A
#
# COMPACT_ATOMS: atom_id res chain seq x y z
N MET A 1 8.59 -24.96 16.13
CA MET A 1 8.63 -23.50 15.94
C MET A 1 8.90 -23.26 14.47
N SER A 2 7.87 -22.92 13.69
CA SER A 2 7.96 -22.86 12.23
C SER A 2 8.46 -21.48 11.80
N ASN A 3 9.63 -21.46 11.15
CA ASN A 3 10.31 -20.24 10.72
C ASN A 3 9.57 -19.60 9.53
N GLN A 4 8.62 -18.72 9.83
CA GLN A 4 7.81 -17.99 8.85
C GLN A 4 8.62 -16.89 8.12
N SER A 5 9.85 -16.61 8.58
CA SER A 5 10.69 -15.51 8.08
C SER A 5 11.26 -15.73 6.67
N ASN A 6 11.24 -16.96 6.12
CA ASN A 6 11.86 -17.27 4.83
C ASN A 6 10.96 -17.05 3.60
N ARG A 7 9.62 -16.99 3.76
CA ARG A 7 8.72 -16.93 2.59
C ARG A 7 8.73 -15.59 1.86
N VAL A 8 9.03 -14.50 2.56
CA VAL A 8 9.09 -13.18 1.94
C VAL A 8 10.36 -13.01 1.10
N SER A 9 11.47 -13.65 1.50
CA SER A 9 12.71 -13.64 0.73
C SER A 9 12.58 -14.37 -0.60
N GLU A 10 11.89 -15.52 -0.64
CA GLU A 10 11.63 -16.27 -1.88
C GLU A 10 10.89 -15.46 -2.95
N PHE A 11 10.04 -14.49 -2.56
CA PHE A 11 9.34 -13.61 -3.51
C PHE A 11 10.28 -12.66 -4.27
N PHE A 12 11.40 -12.26 -3.66
CA PHE A 12 12.39 -11.38 -4.28
C PHE A 12 13.59 -12.14 -4.86
N ASP A 13 13.85 -13.37 -4.41
CA ASP A 13 14.97 -14.21 -4.85
C ASP A 13 14.66 -15.10 -6.07
N SER A 14 13.38 -15.29 -6.43
CA SER A 14 13.02 -16.34 -7.41
C SER A 14 13.46 -16.11 -8.87
N ASP A 15 13.92 -14.92 -9.29
CA ASP A 15 14.34 -14.69 -10.70
C ASP A 15 15.34 -13.53 -10.86
N ALA A 16 16.25 -13.33 -9.88
CA ALA A 16 17.27 -12.28 -9.93
C ALA A 16 18.43 -12.57 -10.92
N SER A 17 18.32 -13.60 -11.76
CA SER A 17 19.18 -13.80 -12.93
C SER A 17 18.40 -13.47 -14.21
N GLU A 18 18.70 -12.30 -14.78
CA GLU A 18 18.32 -11.81 -16.13
C GLU A 18 17.03 -11.01 -16.32
N THR A 19 16.05 -11.02 -15.40
CA THR A 19 14.97 -10.02 -15.48
C THR A 19 15.36 -8.76 -14.70
N SER A 20 15.86 -7.76 -15.41
CA SER A 20 16.00 -6.41 -14.85
C SER A 20 14.69 -6.03 -14.15
N ASN A 21 14.73 -5.77 -12.84
CA ASN A 21 13.54 -5.56 -11.99
C ASN A 21 12.54 -4.60 -12.67
N PHE A 22 11.51 -5.16 -13.32
CA PHE A 22 10.61 -4.41 -14.19
C PHE A 22 9.79 -3.40 -13.40
N LEU A 23 9.43 -3.75 -12.15
CA LEU A 23 8.77 -2.82 -11.23
C LEU A 23 9.66 -1.61 -10.95
N TRP A 24 10.95 -1.82 -10.71
CA TRP A 24 11.90 -0.73 -10.48
C TRP A 24 12.07 0.16 -11.70
N GLN A 25 12.14 -0.43 -12.90
CA GLN A 25 12.17 0.34 -14.15
C GLN A 25 10.88 1.13 -14.35
N TYR A 26 9.73 0.52 -14.11
CA TYR A 26 8.42 1.16 -14.18
C TYR A 26 8.33 2.35 -13.22
N VAL A 27 8.66 2.15 -11.94
CA VAL A 27 8.65 3.22 -10.93
C VAL A 27 9.57 4.38 -11.33
N LYS A 28 10.76 4.08 -11.87
CA LYS A 28 11.68 5.11 -12.39
C LYS A 28 11.16 5.85 -13.62
N SER A 29 10.32 5.21 -14.42
CA SER A 29 9.75 5.82 -15.62
C SER A 29 8.56 6.76 -15.32
N LEU A 30 8.00 6.69 -14.09
CA LEU A 30 6.90 7.55 -13.69
C LEU A 30 7.34 9.02 -13.61
N SER A 31 6.46 9.91 -14.07
CA SER A 31 6.68 11.34 -13.88
C SER A 31 6.55 11.70 -12.39
N PRO A 32 7.21 12.77 -11.92
CA PRO A 32 7.05 13.24 -10.54
C PRO A 32 5.59 13.55 -10.19
N GLU A 33 4.82 14.03 -11.16
CA GLU A 33 3.38 14.30 -11.01
C GLU A 33 2.60 13.01 -10.75
N THR A 34 2.85 11.96 -11.53
CA THR A 34 2.20 10.65 -11.32
C THR A 34 2.59 10.06 -9.96
N VAL A 35 3.85 10.17 -9.54
CA VAL A 35 4.28 9.71 -8.21
C VAL A 35 3.54 10.49 -7.11
N SER A 36 3.42 11.80 -7.26
CA SER A 36 2.67 12.64 -6.32
C SER A 36 1.19 12.27 -6.27
N GLN A 37 0.55 12.00 -7.40
CA GLN A 37 -0.86 11.58 -7.41
C GLN A 37 -1.03 10.21 -6.75
N LEU A 38 -0.12 9.26 -7.00
CA LEU A 38 -0.18 7.92 -6.41
C LEU A 38 0.15 7.90 -4.91
N SER A 39 0.85 8.92 -4.38
CA SER A 39 1.16 9.01 -2.95
C SER A 39 0.02 9.56 -2.11
N HIS A 40 -1.04 10.09 -2.73
CA HIS A 40 -2.20 10.64 -2.05
C HIS A 40 -3.41 9.74 -2.28
N PRO A 41 -3.87 8.98 -1.27
CA PRO A 41 -5.13 8.24 -1.40
C PRO A 41 -6.28 9.23 -1.57
N THR A 42 -7.20 8.93 -2.50
CA THR A 42 -8.32 9.81 -2.84
C THR A 42 -9.48 9.64 -1.84
N SER A 43 -9.68 8.42 -1.34
CA SER A 43 -10.67 8.13 -0.30
C SER A 43 -10.18 8.48 1.12
N PRO A 44 -10.95 9.26 1.90
CA PRO A 44 -10.69 9.47 3.33
C PRO A 44 -10.64 8.17 4.14
N GLU A 45 -11.46 7.18 3.78
CA GLU A 45 -11.52 5.87 4.43
C GLU A 45 -10.20 5.10 4.21
N VAL A 46 -9.67 5.12 2.99
CA VAL A 46 -8.37 4.55 2.64
C VAL A 46 -7.26 5.19 3.47
N PHE A 47 -7.27 6.52 3.59
CA PHE A 47 -6.28 7.25 4.38
C PHE A 47 -6.28 6.80 5.85
N GLN A 48 -7.45 6.72 6.48
CA GLN A 48 -7.58 6.26 7.88
C GLN A 48 -7.10 4.83 8.07
N VAL A 49 -7.38 3.94 7.12
CA VAL A 49 -6.91 2.55 7.17
C VAL A 49 -5.38 2.49 7.06
N MET A 50 -4.78 3.29 6.17
CA MET A 50 -3.32 3.39 6.07
C MET A 50 -2.70 3.91 7.36
N GLU A 51 -3.23 4.99 7.92
CA GLU A 51 -2.75 5.59 9.17
C GLU A 51 -2.79 4.57 10.32
N ARG A 52 -3.93 3.86 10.47
CA ARG A 52 -4.08 2.82 11.49
C ARG A 52 -3.12 1.65 11.31
N ASN A 53 -2.85 1.24 10.07
CA ASN A 53 -1.86 0.20 9.78
C ASN A 53 -0.44 0.67 10.16
N ILE A 54 -0.08 1.90 9.79
CA ILE A 54 1.24 2.47 10.13
C ILE A 54 1.41 2.59 11.65
N MET A 55 0.39 3.10 12.37
CA MET A 55 0.39 3.13 13.83
C MET A 55 0.47 1.73 14.45
N GLY A 56 -0.19 0.73 13.85
CA GLY A 56 -0.09 -0.66 14.27
C GLY A 56 1.32 -1.25 14.10
N LEU A 57 2.04 -0.83 13.05
CA LEU A 57 3.38 -1.31 12.73
C LEU A 57 4.48 -0.59 13.52
N LEU A 58 4.34 0.71 13.73
CA LEU A 58 5.37 1.56 14.33
C LEU A 58 5.08 1.93 15.79
N GLY A 59 3.88 1.64 16.26
CA GLY A 59 3.38 2.13 17.54
C GLY A 59 2.81 3.54 17.42
N ASN A 60 2.02 3.93 18.42
CA ASN A 60 1.48 5.27 18.53
C ASN A 60 2.26 6.05 19.59
N LEU A 61 2.99 7.09 19.17
CA LEU A 61 3.74 7.96 20.07
C LEU A 61 3.41 9.43 19.76
N PRO A 62 3.03 10.26 20.75
CA PRO A 62 2.65 11.65 20.50
C PRO A 62 3.83 12.46 19.92
N PRO A 63 3.74 12.98 18.69
CA PRO A 63 4.86 13.69 18.04
C PRO A 63 5.18 15.03 18.74
N GLU A 64 4.23 15.60 19.47
CA GLU A 64 4.37 16.85 20.23
C GLU A 64 5.33 16.73 21.42
N HIS A 65 5.54 15.51 21.92
CA HIS A 65 6.30 15.26 23.14
C HIS A 65 7.56 14.42 22.91
N PHE A 66 7.70 13.83 21.72
CA PHE A 66 8.76 12.88 21.42
C PHE A 66 9.35 13.11 20.03
N ASN A 67 10.68 13.15 19.97
CA ASN A 67 11.39 12.98 18.72
C ASN A 67 11.53 11.48 18.43
N THR A 68 10.83 10.98 17.41
CA THR A 68 10.79 9.54 17.10
C THR A 68 11.83 9.19 16.04
N THR A 69 12.72 8.24 16.36
CA THR A 69 13.64 7.62 15.39
C THR A 69 13.46 6.12 15.42
N ILE A 70 13.23 5.50 14.27
CA ILE A 70 13.02 4.06 14.13
C ILE A 70 14.32 3.44 13.59
N THR A 71 14.90 2.49 14.34
CA THR A 71 16.07 1.71 13.89
C THR A 71 15.65 0.29 13.59
N THR A 72 16.01 -0.22 12.41
CA THR A 72 15.62 -1.55 11.94
C THR A 72 16.70 -2.17 11.07
N SER A 73 16.71 -3.50 10.94
CA SER A 73 17.64 -4.21 10.05
C SER A 73 17.19 -4.11 8.59
N ARG A 74 18.11 -4.33 7.64
CA ARG A 74 17.79 -4.36 6.20
C ARG A 74 16.69 -5.38 5.90
N GLU A 75 16.76 -6.55 6.52
CA GLU A 75 15.83 -7.65 6.32
C GLU A 75 14.44 -7.30 6.85
N SER A 76 14.39 -6.66 8.03
CA SER A 76 13.14 -6.24 8.65
C SER A 76 12.49 -5.08 7.88
N LEU A 77 13.28 -4.13 7.39
CA LEU A 77 12.82 -3.08 6.49
C LEU A 77 12.29 -3.65 5.17
N GLY A 78 13.02 -4.61 4.57
CA GLY A 78 12.58 -5.27 3.34
C GLY A 78 11.23 -5.97 3.50
N ARG A 79 11.04 -6.71 4.60
CA ARG A 79 9.74 -7.32 4.93
C ARG A 79 8.63 -6.30 5.14
N LEU A 80 8.93 -5.19 5.82
CA LEU A 80 7.99 -4.10 6.04
C LEU A 80 7.53 -3.48 4.71
N LEU A 81 8.46 -3.18 3.81
CA LEU A 81 8.16 -2.63 2.48
C LEU A 81 7.35 -3.59 1.62
N ALA A 82 7.68 -4.89 1.65
CA ALA A 82 6.92 -5.91 0.94
C ALA A 82 5.47 -6.01 1.46
N SER A 83 5.30 -6.01 2.79
CA SER A 83 3.98 -6.00 3.41
C SER A 83 3.18 -4.74 3.07
N ALA A 84 3.82 -3.57 3.07
CA ALA A 84 3.21 -2.30 2.69
C ALA A 84 2.76 -2.30 1.22
N MET A 85 3.57 -2.86 0.31
CA MET A 85 3.24 -2.98 -1.11
C MET A 85 1.99 -3.82 -1.34
N ILE A 86 1.92 -5.00 -0.69
CA ILE A 86 0.76 -5.89 -0.78
C ILE A 86 -0.48 -5.23 -0.18
N SER A 87 -0.34 -4.59 0.99
CA SER A 87 -1.45 -3.89 1.66
C SER A 87 -1.98 -2.73 0.82
N GLY A 88 -1.10 -1.95 0.19
CA GLY A 88 -1.48 -0.87 -0.72
C GLY A 88 -2.23 -1.36 -1.95
N TYR A 89 -1.79 -2.48 -2.55
CA TYR A 89 -2.51 -3.11 -3.66
C TYR A 89 -3.93 -3.56 -3.27
N PHE A 90 -4.07 -4.21 -2.12
CA PHE A 90 -5.40 -4.62 -1.64
C PHE A 90 -6.32 -3.43 -1.35
N LEU A 91 -5.78 -2.38 -0.75
CA LEU A 91 -6.56 -1.21 -0.41
C LEU A 91 -7.02 -0.44 -1.66
N ARG A 92 -6.16 -0.34 -2.68
CA ARG A 92 -6.54 0.20 -3.99
C ARG A 92 -7.63 -0.61 -4.68
N ASN A 93 -7.54 -1.93 -4.63
CA ASN A 93 -8.59 -2.80 -5.18
C ASN A 93 -9.92 -2.65 -4.44
N ALA A 94 -9.87 -2.46 -3.11
CA ALA A 94 -11.08 -2.23 -2.32
C ALA A 94 -11.72 -0.88 -2.66
N GLU A 95 -10.92 0.18 -2.79
CA GLU A 95 -11.36 1.51 -3.23
C GLU A 95 -12.03 1.43 -4.61
N GLN A 96 -11.39 0.79 -5.59
CA GLN A 96 -11.98 0.62 -6.94
C GLN A 96 -13.31 -0.14 -6.95
N ARG A 97 -13.46 -1.15 -6.08
CA ARG A 97 -14.72 -1.89 -5.95
C ARG A 97 -15.82 -1.01 -5.35
N MET A 98 -15.48 -0.24 -4.31
CA MET A 98 -16.40 0.69 -3.66
C MET A 98 -16.85 1.78 -4.64
N ASP A 99 -15.93 2.39 -5.37
CA ASP A 99 -16.24 3.40 -6.40
C ASP A 99 -17.19 2.84 -7.46
N PHE A 100 -16.97 1.59 -7.88
CA PHE A 100 -17.83 0.91 -8.83
C PHE A 100 -19.23 0.63 -8.27
N GLU A 101 -19.34 0.16 -7.03
CA GLU A 101 -20.63 -0.07 -6.35
C GLU A 101 -21.44 1.22 -6.21
N ILE A 102 -20.78 2.33 -5.84
CA ILE A 102 -21.42 3.66 -5.76
C ILE A 102 -21.93 4.11 -7.13
N ALA A 103 -21.11 3.97 -8.17
CA ALA A 103 -21.51 4.34 -9.54
C ALA A 103 -22.70 3.51 -10.04
N LEU A 104 -22.74 2.22 -9.70
CA LEU A 104 -23.85 1.33 -10.08
C LEU A 104 -25.16 1.72 -9.34
N GLN A 105 -25.09 1.99 -8.03
CA GLN A 105 -26.27 2.45 -7.25
C GLN A 105 -26.81 3.80 -7.72
N GLY A 106 -25.94 4.72 -8.12
CA GLY A 106 -26.33 5.99 -8.75
C GLY A 106 -27.06 5.81 -10.09
N THR A 107 -26.94 4.64 -10.72
CA THR A 107 -27.63 4.30 -11.98
C THR A 107 -29.04 3.73 -11.71
N GLU A 108 -29.25 3.01 -10.60
CA GLU A 108 -30.55 2.41 -10.26
C GLU A 108 -31.59 3.41 -9.75
N THR A 109 -31.16 4.50 -9.12
CA THR A 109 -32.06 5.56 -8.60
C THR A 109 -32.68 6.43 -9.70
N ASN A 110 -32.15 6.41 -10.93
CA ASN A 110 -32.66 7.20 -12.05
C ASN A 110 -33.74 6.49 -12.88
N HIS A 111 -34.23 5.32 -12.45
CA HIS A 111 -35.25 4.55 -13.17
C HIS A 111 -36.58 4.39 -12.42
N GLN A 112 -36.75 5.04 -11.27
CA GLN A 112 -38.02 5.02 -10.51
C GLN A 112 -38.88 6.29 -10.68
N ASP A 113 -38.42 7.27 -11.45
CA ASP A 113 -39.15 8.51 -11.75
C ASP A 113 -39.48 8.62 -13.26
N ILE A 114 -40.23 7.66 -13.81
CA ILE A 114 -41.02 7.82 -15.06
C ILE A 114 -42.38 7.14 -14.90
#